data_AF-A0A350USI5-F1
#
_entry.id   AF-A0A350USI5-F1
#
_cell.length_a   1.000
_cell.length_b   1.000
_cell.length_c   1.000
_cell.angle_alpha   90.00
_cell.angle_beta   90.00
_cell.angle_gamma   90.00
#
_symmetry.space_group_name_H-M   'P 1'
#
loop_
_entity.id
_entity.type
_entity.pdbx_description
1 polymer ?
#
loop_
_entity_poly.entity_id
_entity_poly.type
_entity_poly.pdbx_seq_one_letter_code
_entity_poly.pdbx_strand_id
1 'polypeptide(L)' 'MSNIKIICQNKRARHEYFVEDSIECGLMLRGPEVKSLRDGKA' A
#
# COMPACT_ATOMS: atom_id res chain seq x y z
N MET A 1 6.76 19.91 -4.85
CA MET A 1 5.50 19.14 -4.93
C MET A 1 5.76 17.75 -4.39
N SER A 2 5.02 17.34 -3.38
CA SER A 2 5.17 16.06 -2.67
C SER A 2 4.94 14.89 -3.62
N ASN A 3 5.98 14.06 -3.82
CA ASN A 3 6.03 13.02 -4.85
C ASN A 3 5.55 11.65 -4.30
N ILE A 4 4.38 11.62 -3.66
CA ILE A 4 3.83 10.39 -3.06
C ILE A 4 3.11 9.60 -4.15
N LYS A 5 3.74 8.52 -4.63
CA LYS A 5 3.13 7.57 -5.56
C LYS A 5 2.49 6.43 -4.77
N ILE A 6 1.19 6.21 -4.97
CA ILE A 6 0.50 5.02 -4.44
C ILE A 6 1.01 3.80 -5.21
N ILE A 7 1.67 2.87 -4.51
CA ILE A 7 2.29 1.67 -5.11
C ILE A 7 1.31 0.49 -5.12
N CYS A 8 0.50 0.35 -4.07
CA CYS A 8 -0.46 -0.72 -3.91
C CYS A 8 -1.75 -0.19 -3.29
N GLN A 9 -2.88 -0.82 -3.61
CA GLN A 9 -4.16 -0.57 -3.00
C GLN A 9 -4.98 -1.85 -2.91
N ASN A 10 -5.40 -2.21 -1.70
CA ASN A 10 -6.27 -3.37 -1.49
C ASN A 10 -7.72 -3.01 -1.87
N LYS A 11 -8.10 -3.31 -3.12
CA LYS A 11 -9.48 -3.06 -3.61
C LYS A 11 -10.50 -3.93 -2.87
N ARG A 12 -10.14 -5.16 -2.52
CA ARG A 12 -11.03 -6.11 -1.85
C ARG A 12 -11.49 -5.60 -0.49
N ALA A 13 -10.61 -4.95 0.27
CA ALA A 13 -10.96 -4.33 1.54
C ALA A 13 -12.09 -3.29 1.41
N ARG A 14 -12.15 -2.55 0.30
CA ARG A 14 -13.22 -1.56 0.07
C ARG A 14 -14.55 -2.16 -0.42
N HIS A 15 -14.53 -3.38 -0.93
CA HIS A 15 -15.74 -4.09 -1.34
C HIS A 15 -16.33 -4.91 -0.20
N GLU A 16 -15.48 -5.49 0.65
CA GLU A 16 -15.89 -6.38 1.75
C GLU A 16 -16.19 -5.63 3.05
N TYR A 17 -15.60 -4.44 3.27
CA TYR A 17 -15.70 -3.71 4.54
C TYR A 17 -16.06 -2.23 4.32
N PHE A 18 -16.71 -1.65 5.33
CA PHE A 18 -16.86 -0.20 5.44
C PHE A 18 -15.66 0.36 6.22
N VAL A 19 -14.87 1.22 5.57
CA VAL A 19 -13.69 1.85 6.18
C VAL A 19 -14.13 3.11 6.90
N GLU A 20 -14.09 3.10 8.24
CA GLU A 20 -14.52 4.21 9.09
C GLU A 20 -13.46 5.33 9.17
N ASP A 21 -12.18 4.97 9.27
CA ASP A 21 -11.07 5.92 9.35
C ASP A 21 -9.80 5.37 8.66
N SER A 22 -8.89 6.26 8.28
CA SER A 22 -7.62 5.95 7.63
C SER A 22 -6.45 6.48 8.45
N ILE A 23 -5.58 5.57 8.88
CA ILE A 23 -4.39 5.90 9.68
C ILE A 23 -3.11 5.75 8.85
N GLU A 24 -2.10 6.56 9.17
CA GLU A 24 -0.76 6.41 8.60
C GLU A 24 0.06 5.40 9.41
N CYS A 25 0.63 4.42 8.72
CA CYS A 25 1.45 3.36 9.32
C CYS A 25 2.77 3.21 8.57
N GLY A 26 3.82 2.88 9.31
CA GLY A 26 5.12 2.47 8.75
C GLY A 26 5.29 0.96 8.78
N LEU A 27 5.72 0.36 7.67
CA LEU A 27 6.09 -1.05 7.58
C LEU A 27 7.58 -1.16 7.23
N MET A 28 8.33 -1.92 8.03
CA MET A 28 9.74 -2.16 7.77
C MET A 28 9.91 -3.34 6.81
N LEU A 29 10.25 -3.01 5.55
CA LEU A 29 10.43 -3.98 4.48
C LEU A 29 11.90 -4.36 4.29
N ARG A 30 12.11 -5.57 3.77
CA ARG A 30 13.42 -6.08 3.34
C ARG A 30 13.64 -5.85 1.85
N GLY A 31 14.90 -5.84 1.42
CA GLY A 31 15.29 -5.51 0.04
C GLY A 31 14.45 -6.18 -1.08
N PRO A 32 14.15 -7.49 -1.02
CA PRO A 32 13.30 -8.15 -2.00
C PRO A 32 11.85 -7.66 -2.04
N GLU A 33 11.25 -7.35 -0.88
CA GLU A 33 9.87 -6.88 -0.78
C GLU A 33 9.72 -5.49 -1.40
N VAL A 34 10.72 -4.63 -1.20
CA VAL A 34 10.78 -3.32 -1.85
C VAL A 34 10.84 -3.45 -3.38
N LYS A 35 11.58 -4.42 -3.91
CA LYS A 35 11.65 -4.67 -5.36
C LYS A 35 10.30 -5.13 -5.91
N SER A 36 9.68 -6.13 -5.29
CA SER A 36 8.37 -6.65 -5.71
C SER A 36 7.28 -5.57 -5.73
N LEU A 37 7.23 -4.70 -4.71
CA LEU A 37 6.27 -3.59 -4.68
C LEU A 37 6.51 -2.58 -5.81
N ARG A 38 7.77 -2.24 -6.11
CA ARG A 38 8.11 -1.32 -7.21
C ARG A 38 7.74 -1.89 -8.58
N ASP A 39 7.85 -3.20 -8.74
CA ASP A 39 7.45 -3.93 -9.96
C ASP A 39 5.92 -4.09 -10.09
N GLY A 40 5.14 -3.61 -9.11
CA GLY A 40 3.68 -3.70 -9.13
C GLY A 40 3.11 -5.08 -8.82
N LYS A 41 3.90 -5.96 -8.18
CA LYS A 41 3.45 -7.28 -7.71
C LYS A 41 2.88 -7.13 -6.30
N ALA A 42 1.61 -6.77 -6.19
CA ALA A 42 0.91 -6.56 -4.92
C ALA A 42 -0.60 -6.83 -5.03
#